data_AF-A0A1F7NUU8-F1
#
_entry.id   AF-A0A1F7NUU8-F1
#
_cell.length_a   1.000
_cell.length_b   1.000
_cell.length_c   1.000
_cell.angle_alpha   90.00
_cell.angle_beta   90.00
_cell.angle_gamma   90.00
#
_symmetry.space_group_name_H-M   'P 1'
#
loop_
_entity.id
_entity.type
_entity.pdbx_description
1 polymer ?
#
loop_
_entity_poly.entity_id
_entity_poly.type
_entity_poly.pdbx_seq_one_letter_code
_entity_poly.pdbx_strand_id
1 'polypeptide(L)' 'MNLFRAEEDARRWSLFDPASDDGFIALPDLLVLFSTESRRHLLDGDYLERWAGRRWPERRDALQRIGKAIPYWMPATP' A
#
# COMPACT_ATOMS: atom_id res chain seq x y z
N MET A 1 -4.18 -8.62 -4.25
CA MET A 1 -4.37 -8.48 -2.79
C MET A 1 -5.41 -9.49 -2.37
N ASN A 2 -5.13 -10.29 -1.36
CA ASN A 2 -6.07 -11.25 -0.78
C ASN A 2 -6.45 -10.79 0.62
N LEU A 3 -7.71 -10.96 1.02
CA LEU A 3 -8.18 -10.62 2.36
C LEU A 3 -8.28 -11.91 3.18
N PHE A 4 -7.62 -11.92 4.33
CA PHE A 4 -7.65 -13.04 5.27
C PHE A 4 -8.12 -12.54 6.63
N ARG A 5 -8.61 -13.48 7.47
CA ARG A 5 -9.07 -13.16 8.82
C ARG A 5 -7.91 -12.90 9.77
N ALA A 6 -6.79 -13.62 9.60
CA ALA A 6 -5.54 -13.43 10.31
C ALA A 6 -4.32 -13.71 9.39
N GLU A 7 -3.13 -13.31 9.81
CA GLU A 7 -1.89 -13.60 9.07
C GLU A 7 -1.60 -15.11 9.02
N GLU A 8 -1.95 -15.85 10.07
CA GLU A 8 -1.79 -17.31 10.12
C GLU A 8 -2.63 -18.02 9.05
N ASP A 9 -3.82 -17.50 8.74
CA ASP A 9 -4.67 -18.05 7.67
C ASP A 9 -4.00 -17.85 6.31
N ALA A 10 -3.36 -16.70 6.11
CA ALA A 10 -2.60 -16.42 4.91
C ALA A 10 -1.35 -17.30 4.80
N ARG A 11 -0.60 -17.52 5.89
CA ARG A 11 0.58 -18.41 5.89
C ARG A 11 0.23 -19.88 5.65
N ARG A 12 -0.99 -20.30 6.01
CA ARG A 12 -1.52 -21.66 5.76
C ARG A 12 -2.14 -21.83 4.37
N TRP A 13 -2.33 -20.74 3.63
CA TRP A 13 -2.90 -20.79 2.29
C TRP A 13 -1.96 -21.52 1.34
N SER A 14 -2.50 -22.42 0.51
CA SER A 14 -1.70 -23.29 -0.38
C SER A 14 -0.88 -22.54 -1.42
N LEU A 15 -1.20 -21.27 -1.68
CA LEU A 15 -0.49 -20.41 -2.62
C LEU A 15 0.30 -19.30 -1.89
N PHE A 16 0.53 -19.45 -0.58
CA PHE A 16 1.37 -18.52 0.16
C PHE A 16 2.80 -18.54 -0.37
N ASP A 17 3.31 -17.36 -0.70
CA ASP A 17 4.71 -17.15 -1.05
C ASP A 17 5.46 -16.63 0.19
N PRO A 18 6.42 -17.38 0.75
CA PRO A 18 7.21 -16.92 1.90
C PRO A 18 7.98 -15.62 1.64
N ALA A 19 8.31 -15.28 0.38
CA ALA A 19 8.94 -14.01 0.05
C ALA A 19 8.00 -12.80 0.23
N SER A 20 6.70 -13.05 0.44
CA SER A 20 5.67 -12.04 0.64
C SER A 20 5.30 -11.80 2.12
N ASP A 21 6.01 -12.39 3.09
CA ASP A 21 5.68 -12.29 4.53
C ASP A 21 5.69 -10.81 5.03
N ASP A 22 6.63 -10.00 4.55
CA ASP A 22 6.67 -8.55 4.81
C ASP A 22 5.50 -7.77 4.17
N GLY A 23 4.78 -8.41 3.25
CA GLY A 23 3.62 -7.90 2.53
C GLY A 23 2.31 -7.94 3.30
N PHE A 24 2.30 -8.46 4.54
CA PHE A 24 1.14 -8.30 5.40
C PHE A 24 0.88 -6.84 5.72
N ILE A 25 -0.40 -6.44 5.63
CA ILE A 25 -0.86 -5.10 5.98
C ILE A 25 -2.25 -5.24 6.61
N ALA A 26 -2.44 -4.61 7.77
CA ALA A 26 -3.73 -4.62 8.44
C ALA A 26 -4.75 -3.79 7.63
N LEU A 27 -6.02 -4.18 7.68
CA LEU A 27 -7.08 -3.47 6.96
C LEU A 27 -7.15 -1.96 7.31
N PRO A 28 -7.01 -1.52 8.59
CA PRO A 28 -6.98 -0.09 8.92
C PRO A 28 -5.81 0.67 8.26
N ASP A 29 -4.63 0.05 8.20
CA ASP A 29 -3.45 0.66 7.57
C ASP A 29 -3.62 0.74 6.05
N LEU A 30 -4.28 -0.26 5.46
CA LEU A 30 -4.65 -0.25 4.05
C LEU A 30 -5.58 0.93 3.74
N LEU A 31 -6.52 1.25 4.63
CA LEU A 31 -7.38 2.43 4.46
C LEU A 31 -6.57 3.72 4.43
N VAL A 32 -5.53 3.86 5.26
CA VAL A 32 -4.64 5.04 5.22
C VAL A 32 -3.98 5.17 3.84
N LEU A 33 -3.43 4.07 3.31
CA LEU A 33 -2.77 4.04 2.01
C LEU A 33 -3.75 4.38 0.87
N PHE A 34 -4.99 3.92 0.94
CA PHE A 34 -6.00 4.13 -0.10
C PHE A 34 -6.81 5.42 0.04
N SER A 35 -6.65 6.15 1.14
CA SER A 35 -7.38 7.40 1.41
C SER A 35 -6.55 8.66 1.15
N THR A 36 -5.41 8.57 0.45
CA THR A 36 -4.62 9.75 0.07
C THR A 36 -5.37 10.63 -0.93
N GLU A 37 -5.04 11.92 -0.99
CA GLU A 37 -5.78 12.87 -1.84
C GLU A 37 -5.65 12.52 -3.32
N SER A 38 -4.45 12.16 -3.80
CA SER A 38 -4.28 11.67 -5.18
C SER A 38 -5.12 10.43 -5.49
N ARG A 39 -5.43 9.58 -4.50
CA ARG A 39 -6.36 8.45 -4.70
C ARG A 39 -7.82 8.89 -4.75
N ARG A 40 -8.21 9.86 -3.92
CA ARG A 40 -9.58 10.40 -3.92
C ARG A 40 -9.93 11.11 -5.22
N HIS A 41 -8.96 11.78 -5.81
CA HIS A 41 -9.12 12.57 -7.04
C HIS A 41 -8.76 11.79 -8.32
N LEU A 42 -8.62 10.47 -8.26
CA LEU A 42 -8.16 9.65 -9.39
C LEU A 42 -9.05 9.78 -10.65
N LEU A 43 -10.32 10.13 -10.46
CA LEU A 43 -11.30 10.26 -11.54
C LEU A 43 -11.56 11.72 -11.94
N ASP A 44 -10.84 12.68 -11.37
CA ASP A 44 -10.95 14.07 -11.75
C ASP A 44 -10.41 14.26 -13.18
N GLY A 45 -11.10 15.09 -13.97
CA GLY A 45 -10.71 15.36 -15.36
C GLY A 45 -9.32 16.01 -15.51
N ASP A 46 -8.81 16.64 -14.45
CA ASP A 46 -7.50 17.28 -14.38
C ASP A 46 -6.48 16.48 -13.54
N TYR A 47 -6.74 15.18 -13.30
CA TYR A 47 -5.89 14.32 -12.47
C TYR A 47 -4.40 14.34 -12.85
N LEU A 48 -4.10 14.27 -14.15
CA LEU A 48 -2.72 14.24 -14.62
C LEU A 48 -1.96 15.53 -14.30
N GLU A 49 -2.65 16.67 -14.33
CA GLU A 49 -2.06 17.99 -14.10
C GLU A 49 -1.89 18.29 -12.61
N ARG A 50 -2.89 17.93 -11.79
CA ARG A 50 -2.95 18.34 -10.37
C ARG A 50 -2.49 17.30 -9.37
N TRP A 51 -2.70 16.03 -9.68
CA TRP A 51 -2.69 14.95 -8.68
C TRP A 51 -1.65 13.87 -8.96
N ALA A 52 -1.36 13.56 -10.23
CA ALA A 52 -0.44 12.48 -10.60
C ALA A 52 0.97 12.65 -9.99
N GLY A 53 1.50 13.88 -9.96
CA GLY A 53 2.80 14.19 -9.36
C GLY A 53 2.85 13.99 -7.83
N ARG A 54 1.70 14.01 -7.15
CA ARG A 54 1.61 13.85 -5.69
C ARG A 54 1.53 12.40 -5.25
N ARG A 55 1.15 11.49 -6.15
CA ARG A 55 0.86 10.08 -5.84
C ARG A 55 2.02 9.35 -5.16
N TRP A 56 3.25 9.49 -5.67
CA TRP A 56 4.41 8.82 -5.09
C TRP A 56 4.85 9.41 -3.74
N PRO A 57 4.99 10.74 -3.60
CA PRO A 57 5.22 11.37 -2.30
C PRO A 57 4.17 10.99 -1.24
N GLU A 58 2.88 11.11 -1.56
CA GLU A 58 1.79 10.76 -0.63
C GLU A 58 1.82 9.29 -0.23
N ARG A 59 2.09 8.39 -1.17
CA ARG A 59 2.22 6.95 -0.88
C ARG A 59 3.36 6.70 0.09
N ARG A 60 4.52 7.34 -0.10
CA ARG A 60 5.68 7.20 0.79
C ARG A 60 5.35 7.70 2.19
N ASP A 61 4.74 8.87 2.30
CA ASP A 61 4.38 9.47 3.59
C ASP A 61 3.34 8.61 4.33
N ALA A 62 2.36 8.05 3.59
CA ALA A 62 1.38 7.11 4.14
C ALA A 62 2.06 5.83 4.68
N LEU A 63 2.98 5.23 3.93
CA LEU A 63 3.73 4.04 4.35
C LEU A 63 4.60 4.31 5.58
N GLN A 64 5.24 5.48 5.67
CA GLN A 64 5.97 5.91 6.87
C GLN A 64 5.04 6.01 8.08
N ARG A 65 3.87 6.63 7.92
CA ARG A 65 2.89 6.80 9.00
C ARG A 65 2.37 5.48 9.57
N ILE A 66 2.19 4.45 8.74
CA ILE A 66 1.71 3.12 9.17
C ILE A 66 2.87 2.14 9.53
N GLY A 67 4.11 2.63 9.61
CA GLY A 67 5.26 1.79 9.95
C GLY A 67 5.63 0.75 8.88
N LYS A 68 5.15 0.91 7.64
CA LYS A 68 5.46 0.04 6.48
C LYS A 68 6.52 0.66 5.57
N ALA A 69 7.37 1.52 6.11
CA ALA A 69 8.51 2.10 5.43
C ALA A 69 9.72 1.13 5.34
N ILE A 70 9.46 -0.11 4.90
CA ILE A 70 10.46 -1.17 4.78
C ILE A 70 10.75 -1.48 3.30
N PRO A 71 11.90 -2.12 2.97
CA PRO A 71 12.29 -2.38 1.58
C PRO A 71 11.23 -3.09 0.73
N TYR A 72 10.42 -3.95 1.33
CA TYR A 72 9.31 -4.61 0.63
C TYR A 72 8.31 -3.61 0.00
N TRP A 73 7.94 -2.56 0.76
CA TRP A 73 6.93 -1.58 0.34
C TRP A 73 7.51 -0.34 -0.33
N MET A 74 8.77 -0.05 -0.01
CA MET A 74 9.56 1.07 -0.52
C MET A 74 10.93 0.53 -0.96
N PRO A 75 10.99 -0.20 -2.08
CA PRO A 75 12.29 -0.62 -2.62
C PRO A 75 13.12 0.62 -2.87
N ALA A 76 14.42 0.53 -2.58
CA ALA A 76 15.35 1.56 -3.01
C ALA A 76 15.17 1.75 -4.52
N THR A 77 15.04 2.99 -4.96
CA THR A 77 15.10 3.30 -6.39
C THR A 77 16.42 2.72 -6.92
N PRO A 78 16.43 2.01 -8.06
CA PRO A 78 17.68 1.56 -8.67
C PRO A 78 18.63 2.73 -8.97
#